data_AF-A0A2I0TM70-F1
#
_entry.id   AF-A0A2I0TM70-F1
#
_cell.length_a   1.000
_cell.length_b   1.000
_cell.length_c   1.000
_cell.angle_alpha   90.00
_cell.angle_beta   90.00
_cell.angle_gamma   90.00
#
_symmetry.space_group_name_H-M   'P 1'
#
loop_
_entity.id
_entity.type
_entity.pdbx_description
1 polymer ?
#
loop_
_entity_poly.entity_id
_entity_poly.type
_entity_poly.pdbx_seq_one_letter_code
_entity_poly.pdbx_strand_id
1 'polypeptide(L)'
;MNEHPRDDREGESRLYYKGVELANCSKVHLKHFERLKESYLESVRGNLLDRFPSSVLEAISSFSAIFNPKCYPQSLEDIGSYGVSELNFLLQAYSRVVVSERALSDFPLFKRIVFSLSQLSFKDLCIKLVYSNSEMHELFPDFAVLAAIALALPLGSVLAEKISRGRELLKRGRSHHAKDEGLSDLMKIAIDGPAISEFDFALAIEYYESMRESGFIVAQVK
;
A
#
# COMPACT_ATOMS: atom_id res chain seq x y z
N MET A 1 38.85 -24.19 -56.72
CA MET A 1 37.48 -24.37 -57.25
C MET A 1 37.03 -25.76 -56.87
N ASN A 2 36.11 -25.85 -55.92
CA ASN A 2 35.10 -26.90 -55.84
C ASN A 2 34.13 -26.49 -54.74
N GLU A 3 33.03 -25.90 -55.19
CA GLU A 3 31.84 -25.65 -54.41
C GLU A 3 31.31 -26.99 -53.89
N HIS A 4 30.94 -27.02 -52.61
CA HIS A 4 30.04 -28.04 -52.09
C HIS A 4 28.80 -27.37 -51.52
N PRO A 5 27.61 -27.91 -51.82
CA PRO A 5 26.35 -27.22 -51.64
C PRO A 5 26.02 -27.20 -50.15
N ARG A 6 25.75 -26.01 -49.62
CA ARG A 6 25.01 -25.92 -48.37
C ARG A 6 23.61 -26.38 -48.67
N ASP A 7 23.33 -27.60 -48.23
CA ASP A 7 22.01 -28.19 -48.19
C ASP A 7 21.14 -27.29 -47.30
N ASP A 8 20.41 -26.39 -47.95
CA ASP A 8 19.36 -25.57 -47.33
C ASP A 8 18.28 -26.53 -46.80
N ARG A 9 18.40 -26.92 -45.53
CA ARG A 9 17.24 -27.45 -44.78
C ARG A 9 16.29 -26.30 -44.51
N GLU A 10 15.47 -26.00 -45.50
CA GLU A 10 14.23 -25.24 -45.35
C GLU A 10 13.36 -25.89 -44.26
N GLY A 11 13.17 -25.23 -43.11
CA GLY A 11 12.14 -25.66 -42.17
C GLY A 11 12.16 -25.03 -40.78
N GLU A 12 13.33 -24.88 -40.15
CA GLU A 12 13.41 -24.43 -38.75
C GLU A 12 14.10 -23.07 -38.64
N SER A 13 13.33 -22.00 -38.89
CA SER A 13 13.76 -20.65 -38.51
C SER A 13 14.00 -20.61 -37.00
N ARG A 14 15.26 -20.66 -36.57
CA ARG A 14 15.63 -20.48 -35.16
C ARG A 14 15.06 -19.16 -34.66
N LEU A 15 14.27 -19.23 -33.58
CA LEU A 15 13.60 -18.06 -33.01
C LEU A 15 14.38 -17.56 -31.81
N TYR A 16 14.52 -16.25 -31.72
CA TYR A 16 15.23 -15.59 -30.62
C TYR A 16 14.31 -14.60 -29.91
N TYR A 17 14.41 -14.54 -28.58
CA TYR A 17 13.76 -13.52 -27.76
C TYR A 17 14.78 -12.87 -26.83
N LYS A 18 14.95 -11.55 -26.95
CA LYS A 18 15.96 -10.78 -26.20
C LYS A 18 17.36 -11.45 -26.20
N GLY A 19 17.77 -12.00 -27.34
CA GLY A 19 19.07 -12.64 -27.51
C GLY A 19 19.16 -14.11 -27.06
N VAL A 20 18.07 -14.69 -26.54
CA VAL A 20 18.01 -16.11 -26.13
C VAL A 20 17.32 -16.93 -27.22
N GLU A 21 17.94 -18.04 -27.64
CA GLU A 21 17.34 -18.99 -28.58
C GLU A 21 16.20 -19.75 -27.92
N LEU A 22 15.03 -19.78 -28.57
CA LEU A 22 13.84 -20.45 -28.09
C LEU A 22 13.69 -21.81 -28.76
N ALA A 23 13.91 -22.88 -27.98
CA ALA A 23 13.63 -24.24 -28.42
C ALA A 23 12.11 -24.52 -28.41
N ASN A 24 11.64 -25.36 -29.34
CA ASN A 24 10.23 -25.80 -29.46
C ASN A 24 9.21 -24.65 -29.54
N CYS A 25 9.63 -23.50 -30.07
CA CYS A 25 8.79 -22.31 -30.16
C CYS A 25 8.45 -22.01 -31.63
N SER A 26 7.25 -21.52 -31.88
CA SER A 26 6.81 -21.10 -33.21
C SER A 26 6.61 -19.59 -33.24
N LYS A 27 6.58 -18.97 -34.43
CA LYS A 27 6.25 -17.54 -34.57
C LYS A 27 4.87 -17.20 -33.98
N VAL A 28 3.95 -18.17 -33.94
CA VAL A 28 2.61 -18.02 -33.32
C VAL A 28 2.72 -17.97 -31.80
N HIS A 29 3.55 -18.82 -31.18
CA HIS A 29 3.80 -18.80 -29.74
C HIS A 29 4.40 -17.46 -29.29
N LEU A 30 5.36 -16.93 -30.05
CA LEU A 30 5.92 -15.59 -29.79
C LEU A 30 4.86 -14.48 -29.84
N LYS A 31 4.01 -14.49 -30.88
CA LYS A 31 2.91 -13.51 -30.99
C LYS A 31 1.91 -13.65 -29.83
N HIS A 32 1.58 -14.87 -29.42
CA HIS A 32 0.71 -15.10 -28.27
C HIS A 32 1.35 -14.63 -26.96
N PHE A 33 2.63 -14.92 -26.75
CA PHE A 33 3.37 -14.48 -25.57
C PHE A 33 3.42 -12.95 -25.49
N GLU A 34 3.70 -12.26 -26.59
CA GLU A 34 3.72 -10.80 -26.61
C GLU A 34 2.35 -10.19 -26.27
N ARG A 35 1.27 -10.74 -26.83
CA ARG A 35 -0.11 -10.34 -26.47
C ARG A 35 -0.45 -10.64 -25.01
N LEU A 36 -0.06 -11.81 -24.50
CA LEU A 36 -0.28 -12.20 -23.11
C LEU A 36 0.50 -11.27 -22.17
N LYS A 37 1.75 -10.95 -22.51
CA LYS A 37 2.60 -10.02 -21.76
C LYS A 37 1.96 -8.64 -21.69
N GLU A 38 1.49 -8.10 -22.82
CA GLU A 38 0.77 -6.82 -22.85
C GLU A 38 -0.50 -6.87 -21.99
N SER A 39 -1.34 -7.88 -22.17
CA SER A 39 -2.58 -8.06 -21.40
C SER A 39 -2.33 -8.21 -19.89
N TYR A 40 -1.29 -8.95 -19.52
CA TYR A 40 -0.87 -9.12 -18.13
C TYR A 40 -0.38 -7.80 -17.54
N LEU A 41 0.49 -7.08 -18.24
CA LEU A 41 1.02 -5.80 -17.77
C LEU A 41 -0.08 -4.74 -17.63
N GLU A 42 -1.02 -4.67 -18.57
CA GLU A 42 -2.18 -3.77 -18.45
C GLU A 42 -3.10 -4.19 -17.30
N SER A 43 -3.32 -5.48 -17.08
CA SER A 43 -4.10 -5.95 -15.92
C SER A 43 -3.40 -5.64 -14.59
N VAL A 44 -2.09 -5.86 -14.51
CA VAL A 44 -1.30 -5.52 -13.32
C VAL A 44 -1.34 -4.02 -13.06
N ARG A 45 -1.17 -3.20 -14.10
CA ARG A 45 -1.28 -1.74 -13.99
C ARG A 45 -2.68 -1.33 -13.52
N GLY A 46 -3.73 -1.86 -14.12
CA GLY A 46 -5.11 -1.58 -13.73
C GLY A 46 -5.38 -1.95 -12.27
N ASN A 47 -4.95 -3.15 -11.85
CA ASN A 47 -5.09 -3.62 -10.48
C ASN A 47 -4.30 -2.76 -9.48
N LEU A 48 -3.11 -2.29 -9.85
CA LEU A 48 -2.33 -1.37 -9.01
C LEU A 48 -3.00 -0.02 -8.87
N LEU A 49 -3.53 0.55 -9.96
CA LEU A 49 -4.25 1.83 -9.93
C LEU A 49 -5.58 1.75 -9.16
N ASP A 50 -6.27 0.61 -9.24
CA ASP A 50 -7.49 0.37 -8.45
C ASP A 50 -7.19 0.27 -6.95
N ARG A 51 -6.12 -0.45 -6.58
CA ARG A 51 -5.67 -0.59 -5.19
C ARG A 51 -5.09 0.70 -4.61
N PHE A 52 -4.42 1.50 -5.45
CA PHE A 52 -3.78 2.75 -5.08
C PHE A 52 -4.27 3.88 -6.01
N PRO A 53 -5.48 4.43 -5.74
CA PRO A 53 -6.00 5.54 -6.53
C PRO A 53 -5.00 6.69 -6.57
N SER A 54 -4.89 7.37 -7.71
CA SER A 54 -3.91 8.45 -7.91
C SER A 54 -3.98 9.53 -6.84
N SER A 55 -5.17 9.85 -6.34
CA SER A 55 -5.38 10.81 -5.24
C SER A 55 -4.79 10.33 -3.90
N VAL A 56 -4.81 9.02 -3.64
CA VAL A 56 -4.20 8.43 -2.43
C VAL A 56 -2.67 8.46 -2.56
N LEU A 57 -2.14 8.14 -3.75
CA LEU A 57 -0.71 8.24 -4.02
C LEU A 57 -0.22 9.69 -3.89
N GLU A 58 -0.98 10.65 -4.39
CA GLU A 58 -0.70 12.08 -4.28
C GLU A 58 -0.73 12.56 -2.82
N ALA A 59 -1.65 12.04 -2.00
CA ALA A 59 -1.64 12.28 -0.56
C ALA A 59 -0.38 11.72 0.10
N ILE A 60 0.02 10.49 -0.22
CA ILE A 60 1.22 9.86 0.34
C ILE A 60 2.48 10.63 -0.07
N SER A 61 2.60 11.01 -1.34
CA SER A 61 3.74 11.81 -1.81
C SER A 61 3.76 13.18 -1.15
N SER A 62 2.59 13.81 -0.95
CA SER A 62 2.47 15.08 -0.24
C SER A 62 2.89 14.95 1.22
N PHE A 63 2.43 13.92 1.93
CA PHE A 63 2.88 13.64 3.29
C PHE A 63 4.40 13.42 3.35
N SER A 64 4.97 12.67 2.41
CA SER A 64 6.42 12.49 2.34
C SER A 64 7.16 13.81 2.09
N ALA A 65 6.67 14.67 1.19
CA ALA A 65 7.29 15.96 0.92
C ALA A 65 7.31 16.87 2.16
N ILE A 66 6.24 16.87 2.97
CA ILE A 66 6.13 17.71 4.16
C ILE A 66 6.85 17.13 5.37
N PHE A 67 6.79 15.82 5.58
CA PHE A 67 7.24 15.18 6.82
C PHE A 67 8.49 14.31 6.68
N ASN A 68 9.11 14.21 5.50
CA ASN A 68 10.38 13.50 5.34
C ASN A 68 11.54 14.51 5.21
N PRO A 69 12.33 14.73 6.28
CA PRO A 69 13.47 15.66 6.22
C PRO A 69 14.48 15.33 5.12
N LYS A 70 14.55 14.05 4.69
CA LYS A 70 15.46 13.60 3.63
C LYS A 70 15.03 14.03 2.23
N CYS A 71 13.77 14.45 2.06
CA CYS A 71 13.26 14.95 0.79
C CYS A 71 13.47 16.46 0.63
N TYR A 72 13.86 17.16 1.69
CA TYR A 72 14.05 18.61 1.65
C TYR A 72 15.28 18.98 0.79
N PRO A 73 15.26 20.16 0.14
CA PRO A 73 16.41 20.69 -0.58
C PRO A 73 17.64 20.79 0.32
N GLN A 74 18.85 20.73 -0.25
CA GLN A 74 20.09 20.82 0.51
C GLN A 74 20.45 22.27 0.90
N SER A 75 19.94 23.26 0.17
CA SER A 75 20.14 24.68 0.44
C SER A 75 18.92 25.31 1.10
N LEU A 76 19.14 26.18 2.09
CA LEU A 76 18.10 26.99 2.71
C LEU A 76 17.42 27.96 1.74
N GLU A 77 18.11 28.36 0.67
CA GLU A 77 17.59 29.26 -0.36
C GLU A 77 16.45 28.61 -1.15
N ASP A 78 16.54 27.30 -1.40
CA ASP A 78 15.57 26.53 -2.18
C ASP A 78 14.34 26.08 -1.36
N ILE A 79 14.37 26.29 -0.03
CA ILE A 79 13.29 25.87 0.87
C ILE A 79 12.05 26.77 0.74
N GLY A 80 12.21 28.01 0.26
CA GLY A 80 11.17 29.04 0.25
C GLY A 80 9.84 28.56 -0.36
N SER A 81 9.89 27.99 -1.56
CA SER A 81 8.72 27.49 -2.30
C SER A 81 8.50 25.98 -2.15
N TYR A 82 9.45 25.24 -1.56
CA TYR A 82 9.35 23.79 -1.40
C TYR A 82 8.09 23.39 -0.60
N GLY A 83 7.40 22.36 -1.09
CA GLY A 83 6.25 21.73 -0.42
C GLY A 83 4.96 22.55 -0.40
N VAL A 84 4.89 23.71 -1.05
CA VAL A 84 3.71 24.59 -0.98
C VAL A 84 2.50 23.95 -1.67
N SER A 85 2.69 23.33 -2.83
CA SER A 85 1.63 22.60 -3.55
C SER A 85 1.09 21.43 -2.74
N GLU A 86 2.00 20.66 -2.15
CA GLU A 86 1.73 19.47 -1.36
C GLU A 86 0.98 19.82 -0.08
N LEU A 87 1.37 20.90 0.60
CA LEU A 87 0.62 21.40 1.74
C LEU A 87 -0.78 21.83 1.34
N ASN A 88 -0.94 22.61 0.26
CA ASN A 88 -2.27 23.04 -0.19
C ASN A 88 -3.18 21.84 -0.52
N PHE A 89 -2.64 20.81 -1.17
CA PHE A 89 -3.36 19.57 -1.43
C PHE A 89 -3.84 18.91 -0.13
N LEU A 90 -2.96 18.76 0.87
CA LEU A 90 -3.31 18.16 2.16
C LEU A 90 -4.33 19.00 2.93
N LEU A 91 -4.19 20.32 2.93
CA LEU A 91 -5.13 21.23 3.60
C LEU A 91 -6.51 21.17 2.96
N GLN A 92 -6.59 21.04 1.63
CA GLN A 92 -7.86 20.84 0.95
C GLN A 92 -8.48 19.48 1.30
N ALA A 93 -7.68 18.42 1.25
CA ALA A 93 -8.14 17.05 1.52
C ALA A 93 -8.61 16.84 2.97
N TYR A 94 -7.97 17.51 3.93
CA TYR A 94 -8.23 17.36 5.36
C TYR A 94 -8.83 18.61 6.03
N SER A 95 -9.42 19.51 5.25
CA SER A 95 -10.01 20.80 5.68
C SER A 95 -11.00 20.73 6.85
N ARG A 96 -11.55 19.55 7.17
CA ARG A 96 -12.45 19.33 8.31
C ARG A 96 -11.74 19.22 9.65
N VAL A 97 -10.45 18.90 9.66
CA VAL A 97 -9.68 18.57 10.87
C VAL A 97 -8.45 19.46 11.06
N VAL A 98 -8.14 20.32 10.08
CA VAL A 98 -7.05 21.29 10.14
C VAL A 98 -7.55 22.69 9.81
N VAL A 99 -6.91 23.71 10.35
CA VAL A 99 -7.14 25.12 10.03
C VAL A 99 -6.12 25.56 8.99
N SER A 100 -6.56 25.72 7.74
CA SER A 100 -5.68 25.96 6.60
C SER A 100 -4.87 27.26 6.72
N GLU A 101 -5.49 28.34 7.18
CA GLU A 101 -4.84 29.64 7.29
C GLU A 101 -3.68 29.62 8.29
N ARG A 102 -3.86 28.94 9.43
CA ARG A 102 -2.83 28.76 10.45
C ARG A 102 -1.69 27.90 9.93
N ALA A 103 -2.01 26.75 9.35
CA ALA A 103 -0.99 25.87 8.76
C ALA A 103 -0.16 26.56 7.68
N LEU A 104 -0.78 27.37 6.81
CA LEU A 104 -0.08 28.15 5.78
C LEU A 104 0.83 29.21 6.38
N SER A 105 0.35 29.91 7.41
CA SER A 105 1.14 30.91 8.15
C SER A 105 2.36 30.30 8.83
N ASP A 106 2.19 29.11 9.43
CA ASP A 106 3.24 28.45 10.21
C ASP A 106 4.25 27.69 9.34
N PHE A 107 3.87 27.35 8.11
CA PHE A 107 4.67 26.49 7.23
C PHE A 107 6.11 26.99 6.98
N PRO A 108 6.38 28.30 6.78
CA PRO A 108 7.75 28.79 6.61
C PRO A 108 8.66 28.47 7.80
N LEU A 109 8.15 28.59 9.04
CA LEU A 109 8.90 28.26 10.24
C LEU A 109 9.04 26.74 10.39
N PHE A 110 7.95 26.01 10.17
CA PHE A 110 7.93 24.55 10.20
C PHE A 110 9.02 23.97 9.28
N LYS A 111 9.12 24.45 8.03
CA LYS A 111 10.15 23.99 7.07
C LYS A 111 11.57 24.17 7.57
N ARG A 112 11.88 25.29 8.22
CA ARG A 112 13.21 25.55 8.78
C ARG A 112 13.54 24.55 9.89
N ILE A 113 12.56 24.24 10.73
CA ILE A 113 12.72 23.25 11.80
C ILE A 113 12.92 21.86 11.19
N VAL A 114 12.07 21.43 10.25
CA VAL A 114 12.21 20.14 9.57
C VAL A 114 13.58 20.01 8.90
N PHE A 115 14.06 21.05 8.22
CA PHE A 115 15.39 21.08 7.62
C PHE A 115 16.51 20.90 8.66
N SER A 116 16.40 21.56 9.82
CA SER A 116 17.37 21.40 10.92
C SER A 116 17.36 19.99 11.52
N LEU A 117 16.27 19.24 11.31
CA LEU A 117 16.06 17.87 11.77
C LEU A 117 16.30 16.82 10.68
N SER A 118 17.18 17.12 9.72
CA SER A 118 17.53 16.26 8.56
C SER A 118 17.90 14.82 8.90
N GLN A 119 18.34 14.56 10.14
CA GLN A 119 18.70 13.22 10.62
C GLN A 119 17.48 12.34 10.94
N LEU A 120 16.31 12.92 11.16
CA LEU A 120 15.11 12.17 11.53
C LEU A 120 14.53 11.42 10.32
N SER A 121 13.94 10.25 10.58
CA SER A 121 13.07 9.62 9.60
C SER A 121 11.70 10.31 9.55
N PHE A 122 10.95 10.06 8.48
CA PHE A 122 9.54 10.45 8.38
C PHE A 122 8.74 10.06 9.63
N LYS A 123 8.91 8.82 10.08
CA LYS A 123 8.20 8.29 11.25
C LYS A 123 8.59 9.04 12.53
N ASP A 124 9.88 9.28 12.73
CA ASP A 124 10.37 9.94 13.95
C ASP A 124 9.90 11.40 14.03
N LEU A 125 9.88 12.12 12.91
CA LEU A 125 9.34 13.48 12.86
C LEU A 125 7.85 13.50 13.19
N CYS A 126 7.06 12.62 12.56
CA CYS A 126 5.64 12.53 12.84
C CYS A 126 5.35 12.19 14.31
N ILE A 127 6.10 11.26 14.90
CA ILE A 127 5.96 10.92 16.34
C ILE A 127 6.25 12.15 17.22
N LYS A 128 7.29 12.92 16.92
CA LYS A 128 7.59 14.14 17.66
C LYS A 128 6.45 15.17 17.60
N LEU A 129 5.79 15.31 16.45
CA LEU A 129 4.67 16.22 16.27
C LEU A 129 3.40 15.78 17.00
N VAL A 130 3.12 14.47 17.03
CA VAL A 130 1.89 13.94 17.62
C VAL A 130 1.96 13.89 19.15
N TYR A 131 3.16 13.82 19.73
CA TYR A 131 3.32 13.77 21.17
C TYR A 131 2.88 15.09 21.83
N SER A 132 1.75 15.07 22.54
CA SER A 132 1.05 16.28 23.03
C SER A 132 1.87 17.16 23.98
N ASN A 133 2.91 16.62 24.61
CA ASN A 133 3.80 17.37 25.50
C ASN A 133 5.06 17.90 24.77
N SER A 134 5.12 17.83 23.45
CA SER A 134 6.25 18.36 22.68
C SER A 134 6.02 19.81 22.30
N GLU A 135 7.09 20.62 22.34
CA GLU A 135 7.06 22.01 21.85
C GLU A 135 6.57 22.08 20.39
N MET A 136 6.86 21.06 19.58
CA MET A 136 6.39 21.00 18.19
C MET A 136 4.88 20.85 18.07
N HIS A 137 4.24 20.11 18.98
CA HIS A 137 2.80 19.95 18.98
C HIS A 137 2.11 21.29 19.24
N GLU A 138 2.61 22.05 20.21
CA GLU A 138 2.07 23.36 20.58
C GLU A 138 2.32 24.41 19.49
N LEU A 139 3.51 24.40 18.89
CA LEU A 139 3.89 25.34 17.83
C LEU A 139 3.18 25.05 16.50
N PHE A 140 2.86 23.78 16.21
CA PHE A 140 2.35 23.35 14.91
C PHE A 140 1.16 22.39 15.02
N PRO A 141 0.04 22.81 15.64
CA PRO A 141 -1.09 21.92 15.94
C PRO A 141 -1.71 21.29 14.68
N ASP A 142 -1.80 22.01 13.56
CA ASP A 142 -2.34 21.45 12.31
C ASP A 142 -1.40 20.42 11.69
N PHE A 143 -0.07 20.65 11.77
CA PHE A 143 0.91 19.68 11.33
C PHE A 143 0.93 18.45 12.24
N ALA A 144 0.62 18.59 13.53
CA ALA A 144 0.44 17.45 14.42
C ALA A 144 -0.77 16.59 14.04
N VAL A 145 -1.90 17.20 13.67
CA VAL A 145 -3.06 16.46 13.13
C VAL A 145 -2.70 15.75 11.83
N LEU A 146 -2.05 16.44 10.90
CA LEU A 146 -1.59 15.85 9.63
C LEU A 146 -0.59 14.70 9.88
N ALA A 147 0.33 14.83 10.84
CA ALA A 147 1.26 13.78 11.22
C ALA A 147 0.55 12.57 11.83
N ALA A 148 -0.49 12.79 12.64
CA ALA A 148 -1.32 11.70 13.19
C ALA A 148 -2.03 10.93 12.07
N ILE A 149 -2.57 11.63 11.08
CA ILE A 149 -3.17 11.01 9.89
C ILE A 149 -2.11 10.22 9.13
N ALA A 150 -0.94 10.81 8.88
CA ALA A 150 0.16 10.19 8.15
C ALA A 150 0.63 8.87 8.80
N LEU A 151 0.68 8.81 10.14
CA LEU A 151 1.01 7.60 10.89
C LEU A 151 -0.10 6.54 10.87
N ALA A 152 -1.36 6.96 10.73
CA ALA A 152 -2.52 6.07 10.68
C ALA A 152 -2.79 5.52 9.26
N LEU A 153 -2.14 6.06 8.23
CA LEU A 153 -2.32 5.58 6.86
C LEU A 153 -1.85 4.12 6.74
N PRO A 154 -2.70 3.20 6.23
CA PRO A 154 -2.30 1.83 5.97
C PRO A 154 -1.41 1.79 4.70
N LEU A 155 -0.12 2.11 4.85
CA LEU A 155 0.84 2.14 3.74
C LEU A 155 1.25 0.74 3.24
N GLY A 156 0.71 -0.34 3.83
CA GLY A 156 1.01 -1.72 3.47
C GLY A 156 -0.11 -2.37 2.64
N SER A 157 0.28 -3.11 1.59
CA SER A 157 -0.65 -3.90 0.76
C SER A 157 -1.51 -4.86 1.59
N VAL A 158 -0.93 -5.47 2.63
CA VAL A 158 -1.62 -6.40 3.53
C VAL A 158 -2.76 -5.70 4.29
N LEU A 159 -2.51 -4.50 4.83
CA LEU A 159 -3.54 -3.72 5.53
C LEU A 159 -4.62 -3.23 4.55
N ALA A 160 -4.25 -2.81 3.34
CA ALA A 160 -5.19 -2.43 2.30
C ALA A 160 -6.10 -3.60 1.89
N GLU A 161 -5.55 -4.80 1.73
CA GLU A 161 -6.30 -6.02 1.43
C GLU A 161 -7.24 -6.40 2.57
N LYS A 162 -6.78 -6.34 3.83
CA LYS A 162 -7.60 -6.57 5.03
C LYS A 162 -8.77 -5.60 5.12
N ILE A 163 -8.53 -4.30 4.91
CA ILE A 163 -9.58 -3.27 4.91
C ILE A 163 -10.55 -3.46 3.74
N SER A 164 -10.05 -3.81 2.55
CA SER A 164 -10.89 -4.11 1.38
C SER A 164 -11.82 -5.29 1.65
N ARG A 165 -11.25 -6.40 2.17
CA ARG A 165 -12.00 -7.59 2.56
C ARG A 165 -13.04 -7.29 3.64
N GLY A 166 -12.69 -6.49 4.64
CA GLY A 166 -13.64 -6.01 5.65
C GLY A 166 -14.81 -5.24 5.04
N ARG A 167 -14.55 -4.36 4.05
CA ARG A 167 -15.60 -3.64 3.32
C ARG A 167 -16.48 -4.56 2.46
N GLU A 168 -15.91 -5.56 1.80
CA GLU A 168 -16.69 -6.55 1.04
C GLU A 168 -17.62 -7.35 1.94
N LEU A 169 -17.12 -7.80 3.09
CA LEU A 169 -17.93 -8.49 4.10
C LEU A 169 -19.07 -7.60 4.59
N LEU A 170 -18.79 -6.34 4.93
CA LEU A 170 -19.82 -5.36 5.31
C LEU A 170 -20.90 -5.20 4.22
N LYS A 171 -20.50 -5.08 2.94
CA LYS A 171 -21.44 -4.98 1.81
C LYS A 171 -22.31 -6.23 1.69
N ARG A 172 -21.73 -7.43 1.84
CA ARG A 172 -22.47 -8.71 1.80
C ARG A 172 -23.42 -8.85 3.00
N GLY A 173 -23.01 -8.46 4.20
CA GLY A 173 -23.83 -8.50 5.41
C GLY A 173 -25.08 -7.64 5.30
N ARG A 174 -24.93 -6.41 4.77
CA ARG A 174 -26.07 -5.50 4.49
C ARG A 174 -27.05 -6.07 3.47
N SER A 175 -26.55 -6.81 2.46
CA SER A 175 -27.39 -7.44 1.44
C SER A 175 -28.15 -8.68 1.92
N HIS A 176 -27.70 -9.34 2.98
CA HIS A 176 -28.21 -10.66 3.38
C HIS A 176 -28.91 -10.70 4.75
N HIS A 177 -29.16 -9.55 5.41
CA HIS A 177 -29.82 -9.50 6.73
C HIS A 177 -29.20 -10.50 7.74
N ALA A 178 -27.88 -10.72 7.64
CA ALA A 178 -27.17 -11.57 8.58
C ALA A 178 -27.24 -10.92 9.97
N LYS A 179 -27.47 -11.72 11.02
CA LYS A 179 -27.41 -11.24 12.41
C LYS A 179 -26.10 -10.50 12.64
N ASP A 180 -26.19 -9.26 13.10
CA ASP A 180 -25.10 -8.28 13.16
C ASP A 180 -23.86 -8.79 13.95
N GLU A 181 -24.10 -9.66 14.95
CA GLU A 181 -23.07 -10.26 15.81
C GLU A 181 -22.02 -11.06 15.03
N GLY A 182 -22.44 -11.94 14.10
CA GLY A 182 -21.50 -12.78 13.33
C GLY A 182 -20.72 -12.00 12.25
N LEU A 183 -21.30 -10.90 11.74
CA LEU A 183 -20.63 -10.03 10.79
C LEU A 183 -19.51 -9.23 11.46
N SER A 184 -19.76 -8.74 12.69
CA SER A 184 -18.78 -8.03 13.51
C SER A 184 -17.54 -8.89 13.78
N ASP A 185 -17.72 -10.14 14.19
CA ASP A 185 -16.61 -11.05 14.47
C ASP A 185 -15.80 -11.38 13.20
N LEU A 186 -16.49 -11.62 12.07
CA LEU A 186 -15.81 -11.86 10.79
C LEU A 186 -15.03 -10.64 10.29
N MET A 187 -15.55 -9.43 10.49
CA MET A 187 -14.85 -8.20 10.17
C MET A 187 -13.63 -8.01 11.07
N LYS A 188 -13.77 -8.27 12.37
CA LYS A 188 -12.67 -8.21 13.33
C LYS A 188 -11.56 -9.20 12.97
N ILE A 189 -11.90 -10.44 12.63
CA ILE A 189 -10.93 -11.43 12.15
C ILE A 189 -10.29 -10.99 10.83
N ALA A 190 -11.05 -10.41 9.91
CA ALA A 190 -10.50 -9.97 8.62
C ALA A 190 -9.51 -8.80 8.76
N ILE A 191 -9.69 -7.93 9.76
CA ILE A 191 -8.85 -6.75 9.99
C ILE A 191 -7.69 -7.09 10.93
N ASP A 192 -7.97 -7.71 12.07
CA ASP A 192 -7.02 -7.94 13.16
C ASP A 192 -6.34 -9.32 13.08
N GLY A 193 -6.92 -10.26 12.32
CA GLY A 193 -6.36 -11.60 12.16
C GLY A 193 -5.00 -11.57 11.44
N PRO A 194 -4.14 -12.57 11.67
CA PRO A 194 -2.86 -12.67 10.97
C PRO A 194 -3.05 -12.79 9.45
N ALA A 195 -2.04 -12.43 8.68
CA ALA A 195 -2.09 -12.65 7.23
C ALA A 195 -2.23 -14.14 6.93
N ILE A 196 -2.81 -14.52 5.77
CA ILE A 196 -2.96 -15.93 5.40
C ILE A 196 -1.62 -16.69 5.42
N SER A 197 -0.53 -16.02 5.04
CA SER A 197 0.83 -16.57 5.08
C SER A 197 1.40 -16.77 6.48
N GLU A 198 0.83 -16.08 7.48
CA GLU A 198 1.27 -16.09 8.88
C GLU A 198 0.31 -16.88 9.78
N PHE A 199 -0.82 -17.34 9.23
CA PHE A 199 -1.81 -18.10 9.98
C PHE A 199 -1.37 -19.56 10.10
N ASP A 200 -1.25 -20.03 11.35
CA ASP A 200 -0.95 -21.42 11.63
C ASP A 200 -2.21 -22.29 11.49
N PHE A 201 -2.39 -22.84 10.30
CA PHE A 201 -3.51 -23.74 10.02
C PHE A 201 -3.44 -25.04 10.82
N ALA A 202 -2.24 -25.52 11.17
CA ALA A 202 -2.10 -26.76 11.94
C ALA A 202 -2.63 -26.57 13.36
N LEU A 203 -2.21 -25.47 14.01
CA LEU A 203 -2.70 -25.11 15.34
C LEU A 203 -4.21 -24.84 15.35
N ALA A 204 -4.75 -24.19 14.31
CA ALA A 204 -6.17 -23.92 14.20
C ALA A 204 -7.02 -25.20 14.05
N ILE A 205 -6.53 -26.19 13.32
CA ILE A 205 -7.17 -27.50 13.19
C ILE A 205 -7.19 -28.23 14.53
N GLU A 206 -6.06 -28.28 15.24
CA GLU A 206 -5.95 -28.90 16.57
C GLU A 206 -6.92 -28.27 17.57
N TYR A 207 -7.04 -26.93 17.56
CA TYR A 207 -7.98 -26.21 18.42
C TYR A 207 -9.44 -26.52 18.07
N TYR A 208 -9.77 -26.64 16.79
CA TYR A 208 -11.12 -26.99 16.35
C TYR A 208 -11.50 -28.44 16.73
N GLU A 209 -10.57 -29.38 16.56
CA GLU A 209 -10.79 -30.79 16.91
C GLU A 209 -10.96 -30.99 18.42
N SER A 210 -10.13 -30.33 19.25
CA SER A 210 -10.27 -30.39 20.72
C SER A 210 -11.59 -29.80 21.24
N MET A 211 -12.14 -28.76 20.57
CA MET A 211 -13.49 -28.26 20.88
C MET A 211 -14.59 -29.27 20.52
N ARG A 212 -14.42 -30.04 19.43
CA ARG A 212 -15.40 -31.09 19.05
C ARG A 212 -15.40 -32.24 20.04
N GLU A 213 -14.23 -32.66 20.52
CA GLU A 213 -14.10 -33.72 21.54
C GLU A 213 -14.72 -33.29 22.88
N SER A 214 -14.52 -32.03 23.27
CA SER A 214 -15.13 -31.45 24.47
C SER A 214 -16.66 -31.39 24.41
N GLY A 215 -17.23 -31.18 23.22
CA GLY A 215 -18.68 -31.21 23.01
C GLY A 215 -19.30 -32.61 23.04
N PHE A 216 -18.51 -33.66 22.73
CA PHE A 216 -18.98 -35.05 22.79
C PHE A 216 -19.05 -35.60 24.23
N ILE A 217 -18.21 -35.11 25.14
CA ILE A 217 -18.20 -35.58 26.55
C ILE A 217 -19.39 -35.04 27.34
N VAL A 218 -19.92 -33.85 27.02
CA VAL A 218 -21.11 -33.28 27.69
C VAL A 218 -22.41 -33.96 27.26
N ALA A 219 -22.44 -34.62 26.09
CA ALA A 219 -23.65 -35.26 25.55
C ALA A 219 -23.87 -36.71 26.03
N GLN A 220 -22.91 -37.33 26.74
CA GLN A 220 -23.02 -38.71 27.21
C GLN A 220 -23.23 -38.89 28.73
N VAL A 221 -23.50 -37.82 29.47
CA VAL A 221 -23.94 -37.94 30.87
C VAL A 221 -25.43 -37.62 30.96
N LYS A 222 -26.26 -38.63 30.67
CA LYS A 222 -27.63 -38.75 31.19
C LYS A 222 -28.00 -40.20 31.38
#